data_AF-A0A1H3U3L1-F1
#
_entry.id   AF-A0A1H3U3L1-F1
#
_cell.length_a   1.000
_cell.length_b   1.000
_cell.length_c   1.000
_cell.angle_alpha   90.00
_cell.angle_beta   90.00
_cell.angle_gamma   90.00
#
_symmetry.space_group_name_H-M   'P 1'
#
loop_
_entity.id
_entity.type
_entity.pdbx_description
1 polymer ?
#
loop_
_entity_poly.entity_id
_entity_poly.type
_entity_poly.pdbx_seq_one_letter_code
_entity_poly.pdbx_strand_id
1 'polypeptide(L)'
;MSYIDSLPVMSIADVADRDAQWIVIDDQVLDVTDFIAQHPGGCPVMHANIGRDASADYHHVSAHQRKSVARKIAQLIVARLDPHTQAEDTGGWQRLLDYLCLVRNSFAVQRDDARDPILELVFSGQSYCHLLDDHLPSFIQQLTDIGAVAHTSLLAGRAPFTDNVRSVTEKVLAASDAATARAVLEHLRDSVAKLMHPLIHISADAIRAQAGHPSDSDSVQRAQEAMAHIGKWFEVEHEHWHHG
;
A
#
# COMPACT_ATOMS: atom_id res chain seq x y z
N MET A 1 20.97 -22.70 20.95
CA MET A 1 20.16 -21.71 20.23
C MET A 1 20.66 -21.64 18.81
N SER A 2 19.79 -21.83 17.83
CA SER A 2 20.12 -21.48 16.44
C SER A 2 20.13 -19.95 16.30
N TYR A 3 20.86 -19.39 15.33
CA TYR A 3 20.85 -17.94 15.03
C TYR A 3 19.42 -17.40 14.83
N ILE A 4 18.54 -18.24 14.28
CA ILE A 4 17.13 -17.92 14.02
C ILE A 4 16.34 -17.67 15.32
N ASP A 5 16.64 -18.41 16.39
CA ASP A 5 15.95 -18.28 17.68
C ASP A 5 16.25 -16.94 18.39
N SER A 6 17.36 -16.30 18.03
CA SER A 6 17.77 -14.99 18.58
C SER A 6 17.27 -13.79 17.78
N LEU A 7 16.62 -14.00 16.64
CA LEU A 7 16.07 -12.92 15.83
C LEU A 7 14.89 -12.23 16.52
N PRO A 8 14.69 -10.92 16.27
CA PRO A 8 13.50 -10.22 16.74
C PRO A 8 12.24 -10.88 16.19
N VAL A 9 11.15 -10.78 16.93
CA VAL A 9 9.82 -11.27 16.54
C VAL A 9 8.95 -10.06 16.19
N MET A 10 8.19 -10.15 15.10
CA MET A 10 7.43 -9.03 14.54
C MET A 10 6.07 -9.49 14.02
N SER A 11 5.09 -8.60 14.02
CA SER A 11 3.79 -8.84 13.41
C SER A 11 3.81 -8.54 11.91
N ILE A 12 2.83 -9.05 11.15
CA ILE A 12 2.65 -8.65 9.74
C ILE A 12 2.39 -7.14 9.62
N ALA A 13 1.70 -6.55 10.60
CA ALA A 13 1.50 -5.10 10.70
C ALA A 13 2.84 -4.34 10.79
N ASP A 14 3.82 -4.87 11.54
CA ASP A 14 5.18 -4.29 11.59
C ASP A 14 5.95 -4.42 10.28
N VAL A 15 5.67 -5.44 9.49
CA VAL A 15 6.28 -5.62 8.16
C VAL A 15 5.67 -4.63 7.16
N ALA A 16 4.36 -4.37 7.26
CA ALA A 16 3.64 -3.48 6.36
C ALA A 16 3.90 -1.98 6.61
N ASP A 17 4.05 -1.59 7.88
CA ASP A 17 4.24 -0.24 8.41
C ASP A 17 5.73 0.11 8.61
N ARG A 18 6.54 -0.19 7.60
CA ARG A 18 7.96 0.14 7.58
C ARG A 18 8.32 0.88 6.32
N ASP A 19 9.27 1.82 6.45
CA ASP A 19 9.91 2.49 5.32
C ASP A 19 10.88 1.57 4.55
N ALA A 20 11.07 0.33 5.01
CA ALA A 20 11.89 -0.69 4.38
C ALA A 20 11.04 -1.64 3.51
N GLN A 21 11.66 -2.22 2.47
CA GLN A 21 10.97 -3.12 1.55
C GLN A 21 11.07 -4.54 2.07
N TRP A 22 10.12 -4.93 2.92
CA TRP A 22 10.14 -6.22 3.59
C TRP A 22 9.02 -7.15 3.10
N ILE A 23 9.28 -8.46 3.13
CA ILE A 23 8.30 -9.50 2.81
C ILE A 23 8.38 -10.63 3.84
N VAL A 24 7.33 -11.44 3.93
CA VAL A 24 7.36 -12.69 4.71
C VAL A 24 7.43 -13.89 3.78
N ILE A 25 8.28 -14.86 4.11
CA ILE A 25 8.31 -16.20 3.50
C ILE A 25 8.46 -17.22 4.62
N ASP A 26 7.51 -18.14 4.75
CA ASP A 26 7.52 -19.25 5.72
C ASP A 26 7.85 -18.77 7.16
N ASP A 27 7.09 -17.78 7.65
CA ASP A 27 7.27 -17.13 8.96
C ASP A 27 8.61 -16.39 9.16
N GLN A 28 9.39 -16.19 8.10
CA GLN A 28 10.63 -15.41 8.14
C GLN A 28 10.40 -14.05 7.51
N VAL A 29 10.80 -12.99 8.21
CA VAL A 29 10.76 -11.62 7.68
C VAL A 29 12.07 -11.34 6.98
N LEU A 30 12.00 -11.04 5.69
CA LEU A 30 13.14 -10.75 4.84
C LEU A 30 13.17 -9.27 4.49
N ASP A 31 14.33 -8.64 4.67
CA ASP A 31 14.62 -7.34 4.08
C ASP A 31 15.11 -7.54 2.64
N VAL A 32 14.29 -7.14 1.67
CA VAL A 32 14.59 -7.29 0.25
C VAL A 32 15.00 -5.97 -0.41
N THR A 33 15.15 -4.88 0.35
CA THR A 33 15.39 -3.52 -0.16
C THR A 33 16.49 -3.46 -1.21
N ASP A 34 17.68 -3.99 -0.89
CA ASP A 34 18.81 -3.99 -1.82
C ASP A 34 18.74 -5.11 -2.88
N PHE A 35 17.84 -6.07 -2.71
CA PHE A 35 17.71 -7.24 -3.57
C PHE A 35 16.69 -7.06 -4.70
N ILE A 36 15.73 -6.14 -4.58
CA ILE A 36 14.65 -5.95 -5.58
C ILE A 36 15.21 -5.84 -7.00
N ALA A 37 16.18 -4.95 -7.22
CA ALA A 37 16.78 -4.71 -8.55
C ALA A 37 17.61 -5.89 -9.07
N GLN A 38 17.97 -6.84 -8.21
CA GLN A 38 18.80 -8.00 -8.52
C GLN A 38 17.96 -9.27 -8.68
N HIS A 39 16.65 -9.20 -8.42
CA HIS A 39 15.78 -10.36 -8.43
C HIS A 39 15.64 -10.92 -9.86
N PRO A 40 16.00 -12.20 -10.12
CA PRO A 40 15.92 -12.78 -11.47
C PRO A 40 14.51 -12.82 -12.07
N GLY A 41 13.46 -12.83 -11.23
CA GLY A 41 12.07 -12.73 -11.68
C GLY A 41 11.60 -11.30 -11.98
N GLY A 42 12.48 -10.31 -11.81
CA GLY A 42 12.21 -8.88 -12.02
C GLY A 42 11.73 -8.15 -10.76
N CYS A 43 11.87 -6.82 -10.77
CA CYS A 43 11.40 -5.93 -9.71
C CYS A 43 9.88 -5.97 -9.47
N PRO A 44 9.02 -6.03 -10.52
CA PRO A 44 7.57 -5.95 -10.32
C PRO A 44 7.02 -7.02 -9.37
N VAL A 45 7.50 -8.26 -9.48
CA VAL A 45 7.00 -9.36 -8.64
C VAL A 45 7.39 -9.19 -7.16
N MET A 46 8.51 -8.51 -6.90
CA MET A 46 8.94 -8.17 -5.55
C MET A 46 8.09 -7.02 -5.00
N HIS A 47 7.91 -5.95 -5.78
CA HIS A 47 7.07 -4.81 -5.39
C HIS A 47 5.63 -5.21 -5.08
N ALA A 48 5.07 -6.19 -5.80
CA ALA A 48 3.73 -6.72 -5.55
C ALA A 48 3.54 -7.30 -4.12
N ASN A 49 4.63 -7.70 -3.46
CA ASN A 49 4.63 -8.44 -2.22
C ASN A 49 5.15 -7.67 -0.99
N ILE A 50 5.55 -6.41 -1.16
CA ILE A 50 6.07 -5.59 -0.06
C ILE A 50 5.01 -5.42 1.03
N GLY A 51 5.41 -5.63 2.28
CA GLY A 51 4.53 -5.58 3.45
C GLY A 51 3.60 -6.78 3.60
N ARG A 52 3.78 -7.85 2.82
CA ARG A 52 2.84 -8.98 2.73
C ARG A 52 3.54 -10.31 2.96
N ASP A 53 2.73 -11.32 3.24
CA ASP A 53 3.15 -12.73 3.18
C ASP A 53 3.18 -13.21 1.73
N ALA A 54 4.39 -13.47 1.24
CA ALA A 54 4.68 -13.90 -0.12
C ALA A 54 4.91 -15.42 -0.21
N SER A 55 4.64 -16.19 0.85
CA SER A 55 4.95 -17.62 0.90
C SER A 55 4.27 -18.39 -0.22
N ALA A 56 2.99 -18.13 -0.49
CA ALA A 56 2.25 -18.80 -1.56
C ALA A 56 2.86 -18.51 -2.95
N ASP A 57 3.15 -17.24 -3.25
CA ASP A 57 3.78 -16.81 -4.50
C ASP A 57 5.18 -17.42 -4.65
N TYR A 58 5.94 -17.45 -3.56
CA TYR A 58 7.28 -18.02 -3.52
C TYR A 58 7.27 -19.51 -3.87
N HIS A 59 6.39 -20.30 -3.26
CA HIS A 59 6.30 -21.75 -3.49
C HIS A 59 5.73 -22.14 -4.85
N HIS A 60 5.03 -21.22 -5.54
CA HIS A 60 4.53 -21.46 -6.89
C HIS A 60 5.65 -21.47 -7.95
N VAL A 61 6.84 -20.92 -7.65
CA VAL A 61 7.94 -20.78 -8.60
C VAL A 61 8.98 -21.88 -8.40
N SER A 62 9.05 -22.82 -9.34
CA SER A 62 9.98 -23.97 -9.27
C SER A 62 11.46 -23.58 -9.15
N ALA A 63 11.87 -22.43 -9.71
CA ALA A 63 13.25 -21.94 -9.63
C ALA A 63 13.71 -21.66 -8.18
N HIS A 64 12.78 -21.44 -7.25
CA HIS A 64 13.09 -21.17 -5.85
C HIS A 64 13.54 -22.41 -5.04
N GLN A 65 13.36 -23.62 -5.58
CA GLN A 65 13.80 -24.87 -4.93
C GLN A 65 15.34 -25.07 -4.94
N ARG A 66 16.08 -24.16 -5.58
CA ARG A 66 17.54 -24.25 -5.73
C ARG A 66 18.26 -23.90 -4.43
N LYS A 67 19.30 -24.65 -4.06
CA LYS A 67 20.13 -24.39 -2.87
C LYS A 67 20.74 -22.98 -2.84
N SER A 68 21.03 -22.39 -4.01
CA SER A 68 21.52 -21.01 -4.12
C SER A 68 20.49 -19.98 -3.67
N VAL A 69 19.20 -20.22 -3.94
CA VAL A 69 18.09 -19.36 -3.51
C VAL A 69 17.92 -19.45 -1.99
N ALA A 70 17.92 -20.66 -1.43
CA ALA A 70 17.86 -20.86 0.02
C ALA A 70 19.00 -20.14 0.77
N ARG A 71 20.22 -20.14 0.21
CA ARG A 71 21.35 -19.38 0.77
C ARG A 71 21.12 -17.87 0.69
N LYS A 72 20.54 -17.37 -0.40
CA LYS A 72 20.22 -15.94 -0.53
C LYS A 72 19.15 -15.53 0.46
N ILE A 73 18.07 -16.32 0.60
CA ILE A 73 17.02 -16.11 1.61
C ILE A 73 17.63 -15.99 3.00
N ALA A 74 18.48 -16.94 3.40
CA ALA A 74 19.11 -16.93 4.71
C ALA A 74 19.93 -15.65 5.01
N GLN A 75 20.44 -14.97 3.98
CA GLN A 75 21.17 -13.70 4.12
C GLN A 75 20.24 -12.48 4.28
N LEU A 76 18.97 -12.61 3.88
CA LEU A 76 17.99 -11.51 3.89
C LEU A 76 17.11 -11.54 5.15
N ILE A 77 17.14 -12.62 5.94
CA ILE A 77 16.31 -12.75 7.15
C ILE A 77 16.76 -11.72 8.19
N VAL A 78 15.80 -10.90 8.64
CA VAL A 78 15.99 -9.87 9.66
C VAL A 78 15.15 -10.10 10.91
N ALA A 79 14.05 -10.85 10.80
CA ALA A 79 13.17 -11.15 11.93
C ALA A 79 12.39 -12.45 11.70
N ARG A 80 11.65 -12.88 12.71
CA ARG A 80 10.62 -13.93 12.62
C ARG A 80 9.24 -13.30 12.70
N LEU A 81 8.30 -13.84 11.95
CA LEU A 81 6.89 -13.49 12.08
C LEU A 81 6.36 -14.08 13.40
N ASP A 82 5.56 -13.31 14.13
CA ASP A 82 4.80 -13.81 15.26
C ASP A 82 3.63 -14.67 14.74
N PRO A 83 3.61 -15.99 14.99
CA PRO A 83 2.54 -16.88 14.51
C PRO A 83 1.17 -16.55 15.13
N HIS A 84 1.13 -15.78 16.22
CA HIS A 84 -0.12 -15.32 16.85
C HIS A 84 -0.68 -14.05 16.20
N THR A 85 0.03 -13.44 15.26
CA THR A 85 -0.42 -12.24 14.53
C THR A 85 -1.21 -12.54 13.26
N GLN A 86 -1.32 -13.82 12.87
CA GLN A 86 -2.34 -14.27 11.90
C GLN A 86 -3.73 -14.39 12.57
N ALA A 87 -4.05 -13.47 13.48
CA ALA A 87 -5.31 -13.49 14.20
C ALA A 87 -6.48 -13.46 13.20
N GLU A 88 -7.51 -14.25 13.48
CA GLU A 88 -8.79 -14.16 12.77
C GLU A 88 -9.18 -12.68 12.67
N ASP A 89 -9.58 -12.22 11.47
CA ASP A 89 -9.95 -10.84 11.09
C ASP A 89 -11.16 -10.33 11.89
N THR A 90 -10.99 -10.23 13.20
CA THR A 90 -12.04 -10.05 14.20
C THR A 90 -12.49 -8.60 14.31
N GLY A 91 -11.76 -7.66 13.70
CA GLY A 91 -12.10 -6.24 13.66
C GLY A 91 -11.89 -5.54 12.33
N GLY A 92 -11.76 -6.27 11.21
CA GLY A 92 -11.67 -5.70 9.85
C GLY A 92 -10.35 -5.00 9.49
N TRP A 93 -9.50 -4.70 10.48
CA TRP A 93 -8.24 -3.98 10.27
C TRP A 93 -7.20 -4.77 9.49
N GLN A 94 -7.10 -6.10 9.68
CA GLN A 94 -6.16 -6.92 8.92
C GLN A 94 -6.54 -6.92 7.44
N ARG A 95 -7.84 -7.09 7.15
CA ARG A 95 -8.37 -7.00 5.77
C ARG A 95 -8.10 -5.64 5.14
N LEU A 96 -8.29 -4.55 5.89
CA LEU A 96 -8.00 -3.20 5.41
C LEU A 96 -6.50 -3.02 5.15
N LEU A 97 -5.64 -3.45 6.07
CA LEU A 97 -4.19 -3.36 5.90
C LEU A 97 -3.70 -4.14 4.67
N ASP A 98 -4.19 -5.37 4.48
CA ASP A 98 -3.86 -6.21 3.33
C ASP A 98 -4.26 -5.52 2.02
N TYR A 99 -5.46 -4.92 2.00
CA TYR A 99 -5.96 -4.23 0.82
C TYR A 99 -5.22 -2.91 0.56
N LEU A 100 -4.87 -2.15 1.59
CA LEU A 100 -4.03 -0.96 1.46
C LEU A 100 -2.65 -1.33 0.90
N CYS A 101 -2.04 -2.42 1.40
CA CYS A 101 -0.76 -2.90 0.86
C CYS A 101 -0.89 -3.33 -0.60
N LEU A 102 -1.96 -4.05 -0.97
CA LEU A 102 -2.24 -4.42 -2.36
C LEU A 102 -2.30 -3.19 -3.27
N VAL A 103 -3.05 -2.16 -2.88
CA VAL A 103 -3.22 -0.94 -3.67
C VAL A 103 -1.91 -0.16 -3.74
N ARG A 104 -1.20 0.05 -2.63
CA ARG A 104 0.14 0.69 -2.62
C ARG A 104 1.09 -0.04 -3.59
N ASN A 105 1.12 -1.37 -3.52
CA ASN A 105 2.03 -2.19 -4.30
C ASN A 105 1.69 -2.14 -5.79
N SER A 106 0.42 -1.99 -6.18
CA SER A 106 0.03 -1.86 -7.59
C SER A 106 0.63 -0.62 -8.26
N PHE A 107 0.70 0.50 -7.54
CA PHE A 107 1.40 1.71 -8.02
C PHE A 107 2.91 1.47 -8.17
N ALA A 108 3.54 0.80 -7.20
CA ALA A 108 4.97 0.49 -7.28
C ALA A 108 5.30 -0.46 -8.45
N VAL A 109 4.39 -1.39 -8.77
CA VAL A 109 4.52 -2.32 -9.90
C VAL A 109 4.43 -1.61 -11.25
N GLN A 110 3.54 -0.62 -11.39
CA GLN A 110 3.31 0.08 -12.65
C GLN A 110 4.40 1.11 -12.97
N ARG A 111 5.06 1.64 -11.93
CA ARG A 111 6.07 2.70 -12.03
C ARG A 111 7.26 2.26 -12.85
N ASP A 112 7.65 3.12 -13.78
CA ASP A 112 8.88 2.98 -14.56
C ASP A 112 9.48 4.36 -14.80
N ASP A 113 10.54 4.69 -14.04
CA ASP A 113 11.18 6.00 -14.14
C ASP A 113 11.99 6.20 -15.44
N ALA A 114 12.22 5.13 -16.21
CA ALA A 114 12.85 5.22 -17.53
C ALA A 114 11.84 5.40 -18.66
N ARG A 115 10.54 5.26 -18.37
CA ARG A 115 9.46 5.39 -19.35
C ARG A 115 9.30 6.86 -19.79
N ASP A 116 8.92 7.04 -21.05
CA ASP A 116 8.50 8.34 -21.55
C ASP A 116 7.37 8.92 -20.66
N PRO A 117 7.46 10.20 -20.23
CA PRO A 117 6.51 10.76 -19.27
C PRO A 117 5.06 10.85 -19.78
N ILE A 118 4.84 10.99 -21.08
CA ILE A 118 3.47 10.95 -21.63
C ILE A 118 2.91 9.54 -21.49
N LEU A 119 3.70 8.53 -21.88
CA LEU A 119 3.29 7.14 -21.74
C LEU A 119 3.12 6.73 -20.27
N GLU A 120 4.01 7.17 -19.39
CA GLU A 120 3.90 6.93 -17.94
C GLU A 120 2.64 7.59 -17.35
N LEU A 121 2.25 8.77 -17.83
CA LEU A 121 1.02 9.42 -17.41
C LEU A 121 -0.23 8.65 -17.83
N VAL A 122 -0.21 7.92 -18.95
CA VAL A 122 -1.31 7.02 -19.32
C VAL A 122 -1.52 5.96 -18.24
N PHE A 123 -0.44 5.28 -17.84
CA PHE A 123 -0.52 4.21 -16.84
C PHE A 123 -0.84 4.75 -15.44
N SER A 124 -0.07 5.75 -14.99
CA SER A 124 -0.21 6.31 -13.64
C SER A 124 -1.52 7.09 -13.47
N GLY A 125 -1.95 7.82 -14.50
CA GLY A 125 -3.23 8.52 -14.51
C GLY A 125 -4.41 7.55 -14.44
N GLN A 126 -4.36 6.45 -15.19
CA GLN A 126 -5.36 5.39 -15.10
C GLN A 126 -5.37 4.73 -13.71
N SER A 127 -4.22 4.36 -13.16
CA SER A 127 -4.11 3.80 -11.81
C SER A 127 -4.65 4.76 -10.73
N TYR A 128 -4.41 6.06 -10.88
CA TYR A 128 -4.95 7.06 -9.96
C TYR A 128 -6.47 7.18 -10.08
N CYS A 129 -7.03 7.16 -11.29
CA CYS A 129 -8.48 7.14 -11.47
C CYS A 129 -9.11 5.90 -10.84
N HIS A 130 -8.50 4.70 -10.98
CA HIS A 130 -8.95 3.50 -10.27
C HIS A 130 -8.85 3.61 -8.75
N LEU A 131 -7.81 4.28 -8.22
CA LEU A 131 -7.75 4.61 -6.80
C LEU A 131 -8.95 5.43 -6.36
N LEU A 132 -9.34 6.45 -7.13
CA LEU A 132 -10.47 7.32 -6.80
C LEU A 132 -11.84 6.64 -6.95
N ASP A 133 -12.04 5.92 -8.06
CA ASP A 133 -13.33 5.33 -8.43
C ASP A 133 -13.62 4.01 -7.69
N ASP A 134 -12.58 3.18 -7.46
CA ASP A 134 -12.77 1.79 -6.99
C ASP A 134 -12.22 1.60 -5.57
N HIS A 135 -10.97 1.98 -5.33
CA HIS A 135 -10.28 1.67 -4.07
C HIS A 135 -10.69 2.60 -2.92
N LEU A 136 -10.80 3.91 -3.17
CA LEU A 136 -11.18 4.89 -2.15
C LEU A 136 -12.58 4.64 -1.57
N PRO A 137 -13.63 4.34 -2.37
CA PRO A 137 -14.91 3.93 -1.82
C PRO A 137 -14.84 2.66 -1.00
N SER A 138 -14.01 1.70 -1.41
CA SER A 138 -13.81 0.45 -0.67
C SER A 138 -13.11 0.68 0.67
N PHE A 139 -12.12 1.59 0.75
CA PHE A 139 -11.49 1.98 2.02
C PHE A 139 -12.50 2.61 2.96
N ILE A 140 -13.30 3.55 2.45
CA ILE A 140 -14.37 4.22 3.21
C ILE A 140 -15.38 3.19 3.73
N GLN A 141 -15.80 2.25 2.89
CA GLN A 141 -16.75 1.20 3.29
C GLN A 141 -16.18 0.33 4.42
N GLN A 142 -14.94 -0.14 4.30
CA GLN A 142 -14.32 -0.97 5.34
C GLN A 142 -14.17 -0.20 6.66
N LEU A 143 -13.81 1.09 6.61
CA LEU A 143 -13.77 1.93 7.81
C LEU A 143 -15.16 2.13 8.43
N THR A 144 -16.20 2.28 7.62
CA THR A 144 -17.60 2.33 8.10
C THR A 144 -18.06 1.01 8.70
N ASP A 145 -17.64 -0.13 8.14
CA ASP A 145 -17.92 -1.45 8.71
C ASP A 145 -17.27 -1.62 10.10
N ILE A 146 -16.13 -0.97 10.35
CA ILE A 146 -15.46 -0.90 11.67
C ILE A 146 -16.17 0.09 12.62
N GLY A 147 -16.98 1.01 12.07
CA GLY A 147 -17.82 1.94 12.83
C GLY A 147 -17.54 3.43 12.60
N ALA A 148 -16.65 3.79 11.66
CA ALA A 148 -16.42 5.19 11.29
C ALA A 148 -17.61 5.80 10.54
N VAL A 149 -17.82 7.10 10.74
CA VAL A 149 -18.84 7.85 10.01
C VAL A 149 -18.18 8.66 8.90
N ALA A 150 -18.56 8.36 7.64
CA ALA A 150 -18.12 9.12 6.48
C ALA A 150 -18.86 10.46 6.37
N HIS A 151 -18.13 11.52 6.04
CA HIS A 151 -18.75 12.84 5.79
C HIS A 151 -19.51 12.86 4.45
N THR A 152 -20.73 13.39 4.45
CA THR A 152 -21.57 13.48 3.24
C THR A 152 -20.90 14.30 2.13
N SER A 153 -20.16 15.36 2.49
CA SER A 153 -19.41 16.19 1.53
C SER A 153 -18.35 15.39 0.77
N LEU A 154 -17.59 14.56 1.49
CA LEU A 154 -16.62 13.64 0.90
C LEU A 154 -17.32 12.72 -0.11
N LEU A 155 -18.38 12.03 0.32
CA LEU A 155 -19.10 11.08 -0.55
C LEU A 155 -19.66 11.74 -1.83
N ALA A 156 -20.26 12.92 -1.70
CA ALA A 156 -20.85 13.66 -2.81
C ALA A 156 -19.80 14.26 -3.76
N GLY A 157 -18.63 14.65 -3.25
CA GLY A 157 -17.58 15.30 -4.02
C GLY A 157 -16.73 14.36 -4.89
N ARG A 158 -16.69 13.06 -4.59
CA ARG A 158 -15.75 12.12 -5.26
C ARG A 158 -15.92 12.04 -6.78
N ALA A 159 -17.13 11.80 -7.27
CA ALA A 159 -17.34 11.59 -8.71
C ALA A 159 -16.96 12.85 -9.54
N PRO A 160 -17.44 14.08 -9.19
CA PRO A 160 -16.97 15.29 -9.86
C PRO A 160 -15.45 15.50 -9.77
N PHE A 161 -14.85 15.13 -8.64
CA PHE A 161 -13.41 15.22 -8.45
C PHE A 161 -12.66 14.27 -9.41
N THR A 162 -13.04 12.99 -9.48
CA THR A 162 -12.40 12.03 -10.40
C THR A 162 -12.56 12.47 -11.86
N ASP A 163 -13.74 12.96 -12.25
CA ASP A 163 -13.98 13.47 -13.60
C ASP A 163 -13.06 14.66 -13.94
N ASN A 164 -12.81 15.56 -12.98
CA ASN A 164 -11.89 16.67 -13.16
C ASN A 164 -10.44 16.19 -13.34
N VAL A 165 -9.97 15.27 -12.49
CA VAL A 165 -8.63 14.66 -12.60
C VAL A 165 -8.44 14.00 -13.97
N ARG A 166 -9.44 13.22 -14.41
CA ARG A 166 -9.45 12.58 -15.74
C ARG A 166 -9.37 13.62 -16.85
N SER A 167 -10.17 14.69 -16.77
CA SER A 167 -10.16 15.75 -17.78
C SER A 167 -8.83 16.48 -17.86
N VAL A 168 -8.20 16.79 -16.71
CA VAL A 168 -6.88 17.46 -16.68
C VAL A 168 -5.81 16.56 -17.29
N THR A 169 -5.75 15.29 -16.88
CA THR A 169 -4.76 14.34 -17.41
C THR A 169 -4.94 14.09 -18.91
N GLU A 170 -6.18 13.95 -19.40
CA GLU A 170 -6.48 13.82 -20.84
C GLU A 170 -6.03 15.04 -21.65
N LYS A 171 -6.17 16.26 -21.13
CA LYS A 171 -5.67 17.47 -21.80
C LYS A 171 -4.15 17.46 -21.93
N VAL A 172 -3.43 17.05 -20.89
CA VAL A 172 -1.96 16.93 -20.90
C VAL A 172 -1.51 15.89 -21.93
N LEU A 173 -2.17 14.72 -21.96
CA LEU A 173 -1.91 13.67 -22.93
C LEU A 173 -2.18 14.14 -24.36
N ALA A 174 -3.29 14.82 -24.61
CA ALA A 174 -3.64 15.36 -25.92
C ALA A 174 -2.65 16.44 -26.40
N ALA A 175 -2.13 17.27 -25.49
CA ALA A 175 -1.10 18.24 -25.79
C ALA A 175 0.30 17.63 -26.00
N SER A 176 0.51 16.38 -25.56
CA SER A 176 1.83 15.71 -25.56
C SER A 176 2.91 16.55 -24.87
N ASP A 177 2.55 17.26 -23.80
CA ASP A 177 3.46 18.10 -23.03
C ASP A 177 4.20 17.29 -21.95
N ALA A 178 5.44 16.89 -22.27
CA ALA A 178 6.27 16.07 -21.38
C ALA A 178 6.64 16.78 -20.07
N ALA A 179 6.76 18.11 -20.05
CA ALA A 179 7.13 18.84 -18.85
C ALA A 179 5.95 18.87 -17.87
N THR A 180 4.76 19.20 -18.37
CA THR A 180 3.52 19.16 -17.57
C THR A 180 3.20 17.73 -17.12
N ALA A 181 3.40 16.72 -17.98
CA ALA A 181 3.19 15.33 -17.58
C ALA A 181 4.09 14.88 -16.42
N ARG A 182 5.37 15.31 -16.39
CA ARG A 182 6.26 15.03 -15.24
C ARG A 182 5.76 15.69 -13.96
N ALA A 183 5.34 16.95 -14.01
CA ALA A 183 4.80 17.64 -12.85
C ALA A 183 3.55 16.95 -12.30
N VAL A 184 2.64 16.51 -13.18
CA VAL A 184 1.47 15.72 -12.80
C VAL A 184 1.88 14.39 -12.19
N LEU A 185 2.82 13.65 -12.79
CA LEU A 185 3.30 12.38 -12.27
C LEU A 185 3.94 12.50 -10.88
N GLU A 186 4.72 13.55 -10.65
CA GLU A 186 5.30 13.86 -9.33
C GLU A 186 4.21 14.11 -8.29
N HIS A 187 3.20 14.91 -8.63
CA HIS A 187 2.04 15.15 -7.76
C HIS A 187 1.27 13.86 -7.46
N LEU A 188 0.95 13.05 -8.48
CA LEU A 188 0.25 11.78 -8.30
C LEU A 188 0.99 10.85 -7.33
N ARG A 189 2.31 10.73 -7.48
CA ARG A 189 3.15 9.89 -6.62
C ARG A 189 3.13 10.37 -5.17
N ASP A 190 3.33 11.67 -4.96
CA ASP A 190 3.32 12.29 -3.64
C ASP A 190 1.93 12.19 -2.98
N SER A 191 0.87 12.41 -3.75
CA SER A 191 -0.50 12.31 -3.27
C SER A 191 -0.88 10.90 -2.82
N VAL A 192 -0.54 9.88 -3.63
CA VAL A 192 -0.75 8.48 -3.26
C VAL A 192 0.01 8.12 -1.98
N ALA A 193 1.27 8.55 -1.84
CA ALA A 193 2.05 8.31 -0.62
C ALA A 193 1.40 8.98 0.61
N LYS A 194 0.95 10.24 0.48
CA LYS A 194 0.27 11.01 1.53
C LYS A 194 -1.07 10.39 1.95
N LEU A 195 -1.78 9.73 1.04
CA LEU A 195 -2.98 8.96 1.38
C LEU A 195 -2.60 7.65 2.08
N MET A 196 -1.74 6.85 1.45
CA MET A 196 -1.54 5.45 1.81
C MET A 196 -0.70 5.26 3.07
N HIS A 197 0.40 6.01 3.27
CA HIS A 197 1.28 5.79 4.41
C HIS A 197 0.56 5.96 5.76
N PRO A 198 -0.20 7.06 6.00
CA PRO A 198 -0.92 7.20 7.27
C PRO A 198 -2.02 6.17 7.45
N LEU A 199 -2.72 5.74 6.39
CA LEU A 199 -3.74 4.69 6.48
C LEU A 199 -3.14 3.34 6.86
N ILE A 200 -1.99 2.98 6.28
CA ILE A 200 -1.25 1.76 6.62
C ILE A 200 -0.79 1.83 8.07
N HIS A 201 -0.25 2.97 8.50
CA HIS A 201 0.20 3.18 9.87
C HIS A 201 -0.94 3.06 10.89
N ILE A 202 -2.06 3.75 10.66
CA ILE A 202 -3.25 3.65 11.55
C ILE A 202 -3.76 2.22 11.61
N SER A 203 -3.81 1.52 10.47
CA SER A 203 -4.27 0.12 10.42
C SER A 203 -3.33 -0.81 11.17
N ALA A 204 -2.02 -0.65 10.99
CA ALA A 204 -1.02 -1.42 11.71
C ALA A 204 -1.09 -1.19 13.23
N ASP A 205 -1.22 0.07 13.65
CA ASP A 205 -1.41 0.42 15.06
C ASP A 205 -2.69 -0.17 15.67
N ALA A 206 -3.78 -0.19 14.89
CA ALA A 206 -5.03 -0.82 15.32
C ALA A 206 -4.85 -2.33 15.56
N ILE A 207 -4.16 -3.03 14.65
CA ILE A 207 -3.85 -4.46 14.77
C ILE A 207 -2.95 -4.72 15.99
N ARG A 208 -1.91 -3.90 16.19
CA ARG A 208 -1.04 -4.01 17.37
C ARG A 208 -1.81 -3.82 18.66
N ALA A 209 -2.76 -2.88 18.69
CA ALA A 209 -3.60 -2.64 19.86
C ALA A 209 -4.53 -3.83 20.16
N GLN A 210 -5.00 -4.56 19.15
CA GLN A 210 -5.86 -5.76 19.29
C GLN A 210 -5.20 -6.91 20.06
N ALA A 211 -3.89 -7.06 19.94
CA ALA A 211 -3.14 -8.04 20.73
C ALA A 211 -3.19 -7.79 22.26
N GLY A 212 -3.64 -6.60 22.69
CA GLY A 212 -3.73 -6.19 24.10
C GLY A 212 -5.12 -6.20 24.74
N HIS A 213 -6.15 -6.78 24.11
CA HIS A 213 -7.58 -6.71 24.53
C HIS A 213 -8.19 -5.30 24.53
N PRO A 214 -8.23 -4.59 23.39
CA PRO A 214 -8.80 -3.24 23.31
C PRO A 214 -10.34 -3.28 23.32
N SER A 215 -10.95 -2.14 23.62
CA SER A 215 -12.40 -2.00 23.56
C SER A 215 -12.88 -1.70 22.14
N ASP A 216 -14.13 -2.05 21.82
CA ASP A 216 -14.76 -1.66 20.55
C ASP A 216 -14.68 -0.13 20.31
N SER A 217 -14.72 0.67 21.38
CA SER A 217 -14.61 2.13 21.32
C SER A 217 -13.26 2.59 20.76
N ASP A 218 -12.17 1.89 21.06
CA ASP A 218 -10.82 2.25 20.57
C ASP A 218 -10.70 1.98 19.07
N SER A 219 -11.29 0.88 18.60
CA SER A 219 -11.34 0.51 17.18
C SER A 219 -12.13 1.55 16.37
N VAL A 220 -13.30 1.95 16.87
CA VAL A 220 -14.14 2.97 16.24
C VAL A 220 -13.42 4.32 16.18
N GLN A 221 -12.71 4.71 17.24
CA GLN A 221 -11.95 5.96 17.25
C GLN A 221 -10.86 5.96 16.17
N ARG A 222 -10.07 4.88 16.06
CA ARG A 222 -9.04 4.76 15.02
C ARG A 222 -9.62 4.76 13.61
N ALA A 223 -10.78 4.13 13.43
CA ALA A 223 -11.48 4.15 12.16
C ALA A 223 -11.93 5.58 11.80
N GLN A 224 -12.38 6.36 12.79
CA GLN A 224 -12.72 7.76 12.61
C GLN A 224 -11.48 8.63 12.29
N GLU A 225 -10.33 8.34 12.89
CA GLU A 225 -9.05 9.01 12.57
C GLU A 225 -8.63 8.75 11.12
N ALA A 226 -8.71 7.49 10.66
CA ALA A 226 -8.44 7.13 9.26
C ALA A 226 -9.44 7.82 8.29
N MET A 227 -10.73 7.86 8.64
CA MET A 227 -11.76 8.55 7.85
C MET A 227 -11.49 10.06 7.76
N ALA A 228 -11.07 10.69 8.86
CA ALA A 228 -10.70 12.10 8.88
C ALA A 228 -9.46 12.40 8.03
N HIS A 229 -8.48 11.49 8.04
CA HIS A 229 -7.31 11.58 7.16
C HIS A 229 -7.70 11.55 5.68
N ILE A 230 -8.59 10.61 5.28
CA ILE A 230 -9.14 10.57 3.92
C ILE A 230 -9.83 11.89 3.55
N GLY A 231 -10.68 12.42 4.45
CA GLY A 231 -11.39 13.68 4.21
C GLY A 231 -10.44 14.85 3.98
N LYS A 232 -9.41 14.99 4.82
CA LYS A 232 -8.39 16.04 4.70
C LYS A 232 -7.57 15.89 3.42
N TRP A 233 -7.15 14.67 3.08
CA TRP A 233 -6.45 14.40 1.82
C TRP A 233 -7.30 14.79 0.62
N PHE A 234 -8.59 14.44 0.64
CA PHE A 234 -9.53 14.76 -0.43
C PHE A 234 -9.71 16.28 -0.63
N GLU A 235 -9.80 17.05 0.45
CA GLU A 235 -9.89 18.52 0.39
C GLU A 235 -8.65 19.14 -0.28
N VAL A 236 -7.45 18.71 0.13
CA VAL A 236 -6.18 19.17 -0.45
C VAL A 236 -6.08 18.84 -1.94
N GLU A 237 -6.47 17.62 -2.32
CA GLU A 237 -6.49 17.21 -3.73
C GLU A 237 -7.51 18.01 -4.53
N HIS A 238 -8.71 18.18 -4.01
CA HIS A 238 -9.75 18.95 -4.67
C HIS A 238 -9.27 20.39 -4.95
N GLU A 239 -8.59 21.03 -3.99
CA GLU A 239 -7.99 22.35 -4.22
C GLU A 239 -6.91 22.34 -5.32
N HIS A 240 -6.01 21.35 -5.31
CA HIS A 240 -4.95 21.20 -6.30
C HIS A 240 -5.50 21.08 -7.72
N TRP A 241 -6.41 20.12 -7.95
CA TRP A 241 -6.89 19.83 -9.30
C TRP A 241 -7.86 20.87 -9.87
N HIS A 242 -8.40 21.76 -9.02
CA HIS A 242 -9.23 22.88 -9.47
C HIS A 242 -8.42 24.15 -9.83
N HIS A 243 -7.22 24.32 -9.28
CA HIS A 243 -6.44 25.56 -9.42
C HIS A 243 -5.05 25.38 -10.02
N GLY A 244 -4.54 24.14 -10.11
CA GLY A 244 -3.27 23.76 -10.74
C GLY A 244 -3.45 23.29 -12.17
#